data_AF-A0A383D4D6-F1
#
_entry.id   AF-A0A383D4D6-F1
#
_cell.length_a   1.000
_cell.length_b   1.000
_cell.length_c   1.000
_cell.angle_alpha   90.00
_cell.angle_beta   90.00
_cell.angle_gamma   90.00
#
_symmetry.space_group_name_H-M   'P 1'
#
loop_
_entity.id
_entity.type
_entity.pdbx_description
1 polymer ?
#
loop_
_entity_poly.entity_id
_entity_poly.type
_entity_poly.pdbx_seq_one_letter_code
_entity_poly.pdbx_strand_id
1 'polypeptide(L)' 'MTNSINLPLEQTSFSRDELLDCGHGKMFGPGGAHLPVGDMLMVDRITSIELGGGKAGKGRILAELDIDPDLWFF' A
#
# COMPACT_ATOMS: atom_id res chain seq x y z
N MET A 1 10.13 17.84 20.72
CA MET A 1 10.08 16.37 20.50
C MET A 1 9.55 16.15 19.10
N THR A 2 10.42 16.24 18.10
CA THR A 2 10.09 15.94 16.71
C THR A 2 9.95 14.44 16.61
N ASN A 3 8.71 13.94 16.48
CA ASN A 3 8.48 12.56 16.08
C ASN A 3 9.08 12.40 14.68
N SER A 4 10.25 11.78 14.62
CA SER A 4 10.86 11.34 13.38
C SER A 4 9.92 10.32 12.75
N ILE A 5 9.13 10.76 11.78
CA ILE A 5 8.33 9.90 10.92
C ILE A 5 9.36 9.13 10.09
N ASN A 6 9.61 7.87 10.45
CA ASN A 6 10.52 7.02 9.71
C ASN A 6 9.77 6.57 8.45
N LEU A 7 9.67 7.46 7.47
CA LEU A 7 9.00 7.18 6.21
C LEU A 7 9.88 6.18 5.45
N PRO A 8 9.34 5.04 4.99
CA PRO A 8 10.14 4.06 4.30
C PRO A 8 10.31 4.50 2.84
N LEU A 9 11.09 5.56 2.62
CA LEU A 9 11.30 6.15 1.29
C LEU A 9 12.00 5.21 0.31
N GLU A 10 12.61 4.12 0.80
CA GLU A 10 13.25 3.08 -0.01
C GLU A 10 12.48 1.75 -0.03
N GLN A 11 11.39 1.64 0.73
CA GLN A 11 10.61 0.39 0.75
C GLN A 11 9.79 0.26 -0.52
N THR A 12 9.94 -0.89 -1.17
CA THR A 12 9.32 -1.19 -2.46
C THR A 12 8.30 -2.32 -2.35
N SER A 13 8.09 -2.89 -1.16
CA SER A 13 7.10 -3.94 -0.91
C SER A 13 6.40 -3.69 0.43
N PHE A 14 5.10 -3.95 0.49
CA PHE A 14 4.26 -3.69 1.65
C PHE A 14 3.37 -4.89 1.93
N SER A 15 3.35 -5.32 3.19
CA SER A 15 2.47 -6.35 3.75
C SER A 15 1.06 -5.83 4.02
N ARG A 16 0.12 -6.75 4.29
CA ARG A 16 -1.28 -6.39 4.61
C ARG A 16 -1.40 -5.43 5.79
N ASP A 17 -0.63 -5.67 6.84
CA ASP A 17 -0.66 -4.84 8.04
C ASP A 17 -0.13 -3.42 7.75
N GLU A 18 0.89 -3.29 6.90
CA GLU A 18 1.41 -1.99 6.47
C GLU A 18 0.39 -1.24 5.58
N LEU A 19 -0.34 -1.96 4.71
CA LEU A 19 -1.41 -1.34 3.92
C LEU A 19 -2.58 -0.87 4.81
N LEU A 20 -2.89 -1.60 5.88
CA LEU A 20 -3.86 -1.17 6.89
C LEU A 20 -3.36 0.06 7.67
N ASP A 21 -2.08 0.12 8.02
CA ASP A 21 -1.47 1.29 8.63
C ASP A 21 -1.49 2.51 7.70
N CYS A 22 -1.32 2.30 6.39
CA CYS A 22 -1.54 3.33 5.38
C CYS A 22 -2.98 3.84 5.39
N GLY A 23 -3.97 2.94 5.38
CA GLY A 23 -5.38 3.30 5.41
C GLY A 23 -5.81 4.03 6.69
N HIS A 24 -5.18 3.71 7.83
CA HIS A 24 -5.36 4.42 9.10
C HIS A 24 -4.53 5.70 9.23
N GLY A 25 -3.79 6.11 8.19
CA GLY A 25 -3.03 7.36 8.16
C GLY A 25 -1.76 7.37 9.01
N LYS A 26 -1.18 6.20 9.30
CA LYS A 26 0.02 6.08 10.13
C LYS A 26 1.34 6.21 9.34
N MET A 27 1.28 6.22 8.01
CA MET A 27 2.48 6.16 7.17
C MET A 27 2.95 7.51 6.62
N PHE A 28 2.05 8.37 6.13
CA PHE A 28 2.43 9.55 5.32
C PHE A 28 2.26 10.91 6.02
N GLY A 29 1.97 10.89 7.32
CA GLY A 29 1.75 12.10 8.12
C GLY A 29 0.43 12.82 7.78
N PRO A 30 0.16 13.96 8.46
CA PRO A 30 -1.09 14.69 8.28
C PRO A 30 -1.29 15.18 6.84
N GLY A 31 -2.44 14.84 6.24
CA GLY A 31 -2.76 15.17 4.84
C GLY A 31 -2.07 14.29 3.80
N GLY A 32 -1.38 13.23 4.24
CA GLY A 32 -0.79 12.22 3.35
C GLY A 32 -1.86 11.34 2.69
N ALA A 33 -1.42 10.54 1.71
CA ALA A 33 -2.30 9.61 1.01
C ALA A 33 -2.73 8.47 1.93
N HIS A 34 -4.01 8.08 1.90
CA HIS A 34 -4.52 6.93 2.64
C HIS A 34 -5.10 5.92 1.65
N LEU A 35 -4.92 4.64 1.95
CA LEU A 35 -5.68 3.58 1.28
C LEU A 35 -7.11 3.49 1.85
N PRO A 36 -8.06 2.93 1.09
CA PRO A 36 -9.32 2.48 1.65
C PRO A 36 -9.08 1.44 2.78
N VAL A 37 -10.05 1.30 3.67
CA VAL A 37 -10.03 0.33 4.78
C VAL A 37 -11.25 -0.58 4.76
N GLY A 38 -11.20 -1.68 5.52
CA GLY A 38 -12.27 -2.67 5.58
C GLY A 38 -12.44 -3.39 4.25
N ASP A 39 -13.70 -3.64 3.87
CA ASP A 39 -14.09 -4.33 2.64
C ASP A 39 -13.60 -3.63 1.36
N MET A 40 -13.30 -2.34 1.43
CA MET A 40 -12.79 -1.58 0.29
C MET A 40 -11.27 -1.67 0.12
N LEU A 41 -10.54 -2.31 1.04
CA LEU A 41 -9.12 -2.59 0.88
C LEU A 41 -8.92 -3.79 -0.05
N MET A 42 -8.83 -3.51 -1.35
CA MET A 42 -8.79 -4.52 -2.43
C MET A 42 -7.38 -5.02 -2.77
N VAL A 43 -6.45 -4.94 -1.82
CA VAL A 43 -5.05 -5.37 -2.00
C VAL A 43 -4.57 -5.97 -0.68
N ASP A 44 -4.00 -7.17 -0.72
CA ASP A 44 -3.37 -7.81 0.43
C ASP A 44 -1.91 -7.43 0.58
N ARG A 45 -1.21 -7.23 -0.53
CA ARG A 45 0.22 -6.92 -0.52
C ARG A 45 0.66 -6.24 -1.80
N ILE A 46 1.66 -5.38 -1.66
CA ILE A 46 2.43 -4.84 -2.77
C ILE A 46 3.77 -5.57 -2.78
N THR A 47 4.08 -6.29 -3.84
CA THR A 47 5.31 -7.08 -3.96
C THR A 47 6.45 -6.29 -4.58
N SER A 48 6.15 -5.30 -5.43
CA SER A 48 7.16 -4.35 -5.92
C SER A 48 6.60 -2.98 -6.28
N ILE A 49 7.41 -1.94 -6.04
CA ILE A 49 7.26 -0.58 -6.53
C ILE A 49 8.59 -0.20 -7.18
N GLU A 50 8.55 0.18 -8.45
CA GLU A 50 9.71 0.61 -9.23
C GLU A 50 9.46 2.03 -9.74
N LEU A 51 10.45 2.92 -9.57
CA LEU A 51 10.40 4.29 -10.11
C LEU A 51 10.60 4.31 -11.64
N GLY A 52 11.23 3.28 -12.18
CA GLY A 52 11.43 3.05 -13.61
C GLY A 52 10.64 1.85 -14.12
N GLY A 53 10.80 1.53 -15.40
CA GLY A 53 10.13 0.38 -16.03
C GLY A 53 8.63 0.62 -16.28
N GLY A 54 7.85 -0.46 -16.32
CA GLY A 54 6.46 -0.42 -16.77
C GLY A 54 6.33 -0.14 -18.27
N LYS A 55 5.10 -0.17 -18.79
CA LYS A 55 4.83 -0.05 -20.24
C LYS A 55 5.37 1.25 -20.85
N ALA A 56 5.41 2.33 -20.07
CA ALA A 56 5.84 3.65 -20.51
C ALA A 56 7.23 4.07 -19.96
N GLY A 57 7.93 3.20 -19.23
CA GLY A 57 9.24 3.53 -18.65
C GLY A 57 9.21 4.51 -17.47
N LYS A 58 8.04 4.78 -16.88
CA LYS A 58 7.83 5.82 -15.83
C LYS A 58 7.42 5.26 -14.47
N GLY A 59 7.63 3.96 -14.27
CA GLY A 59 7.34 3.28 -13.02
C GLY A 59 6.37 2.10 -13.18
N ARG A 60 6.38 1.23 -12.18
CA ARG A 60 5.53 0.03 -12.12
C ARG A 60 5.22 -0.32 -10.67
N ILE A 61 4.00 -0.80 -10.43
CA ILE A 61 3.60 -1.42 -9.16
C ILE A 61 3.07 -2.81 -9.45
N LEU A 62 3.49 -3.80 -8.66
CA LEU A 62 2.92 -5.15 -8.62
C LEU A 62 2.27 -5.38 -7.25
N ALA A 63 1.02 -5.81 -7.26
CA ALA A 63 0.22 -6.04 -6.08
C ALA A 63 -0.67 -7.27 -6.25
N GLU A 64 -1.07 -7.87 -5.14
CA GLU A 64 -1.81 -9.12 -5.09
C GLU A 64 -3.00 -9.00 -4.13
N LEU A 65 -4.07 -9.72 -4.46
CA LEU A 65 -5.25 -9.95 -3.63
C LEU A 65 -5.52 -11.46 -3.65
N ASP A 66 -5.56 -12.08 -2.48
CA ASP A 66 -5.93 -13.47 -2.33
C ASP A 66 -7.44 -13.60 -2.52
N ILE A 67 -7.86 -14.53 -3.37
CA ILE A 67 -9.26 -14.75 -3.71
C ILE A 67 -9.80 -15.91 -2.89
N ASP A 68 -10.83 -15.62 -2.09
CA ASP A 68 -11.56 -16.58 -1.28
C ASP A 68 -13.08 -16.42 -1.51
N PRO A 69 -13.87 -17.51 -1.58
CA PRO A 69 -15.32 -17.44 -1.79
C PRO A 69 -16.09 -16.63 -0.74
N ASP A 70 -15.53 -16.40 0.45
CA ASP A 70 -16.18 -15.65 1.54
C ASP A 70 -15.94 -14.13 1.44
N LEU A 71 -15.22 -13.64 0.41
CA LEU A 71 -15.07 -12.20 0.17
C LEU A 71 -16.43 -11.55 -0.09
N TRP A 72 -16.66 -10.39 0.54
CA TRP A 72 -17.98 -9.71 0.61
C TRP A 72 -18.65 -9.41 -0.74
N PHE A 73 -17.87 -9.38 -1.84
CA PHE A 73 -18.35 -9.04 -3.18
C PHE A 73 -18.72 -10.25 -4.03
N PHE A 74 -18.54 -11.48 -3.53
CA PHE A 74 -19.10 -12.69 -4.13
C PHE A 74 -20.56 -12.90 -3.73
#